data_AF-A0A0N1M3W1-F1
#
_entry.id   AF-A0A0N1M3W1-F1
#
_cell.length_a   1.000
_cell.length_b   1.000
_cell.length_c   1.000
_cell.angle_alpha   90.00
_cell.angle_beta   90.00
_cell.angle_gamma   90.00
#
_symmetry.space_group_name_H-M   'P 1'
#
loop_
_entity.id
_entity.type
_entity.pdbx_description
1 polymer ?
#
loop_
_entity_poly.entity_id
_entity_poly.type
_entity_poly.pdbx_seq_one_letter_code
_entity_poly.pdbx_strand_id
1 'polypeptide(L)'
;MTSPDLSTIRRFLSGLTLAENDFPAGDAVVTQIGSLATAARSLDTSSEPWLAEWLDAEHYKAGVLYAAGKVNWNHEQQGKGTAADTRMRATIVQRFNAWVAQTQDRLATYEQEPTAETVQPWLAELARFKSDPVRNV
;
A
#
# COMPACT_ATOMS: atom_id res chain seq x y z
N MET A 1 13.24 -24.13 -10.01
CA MET A 1 12.45 -22.90 -10.18
C MET A 1 13.22 -21.79 -9.51
N THR A 2 13.42 -20.67 -10.19
CA THR A 2 14.08 -19.48 -9.65
C THR A 2 13.01 -18.55 -9.08
N SER A 3 13.21 -18.01 -7.89
CA SER A 3 12.27 -17.05 -7.30
C SER A 3 12.14 -15.79 -8.17
N PRO A 4 10.96 -15.15 -8.20
CA PRO A 4 10.72 -13.95 -9.01
C PRO A 4 11.68 -12.80 -8.65
N ASP A 5 12.07 -12.02 -9.66
CA ASP A 5 12.84 -10.79 -9.41
C ASP A 5 11.92 -9.66 -8.88
N LEU A 6 12.15 -9.26 -7.63
CA LEU A 6 11.37 -8.25 -6.92
C LEU A 6 11.98 -6.84 -7.03
N SER A 7 13.07 -6.66 -7.79
CA SER A 7 13.79 -5.38 -7.93
C SER A 7 12.90 -4.23 -8.39
N THR A 8 11.99 -4.50 -9.33
CA THR A 8 11.07 -3.49 -9.87
C THR A 8 10.05 -3.04 -8.84
N ILE A 9 9.51 -3.97 -8.04
CA ILE A 9 8.60 -3.66 -6.94
C ILE A 9 9.31 -2.80 -5.90
N ARG A 10 10.53 -3.20 -5.50
CA ARG A 10 11.34 -2.45 -4.54
C ARG A 10 11.58 -1.01 -5.00
N ARG A 11 11.90 -0.82 -6.28
CA ARG A 11 12.12 0.50 -6.87
C ARG A 11 10.87 1.37 -6.85
N PHE A 12 9.69 0.80 -7.07
CA PHE A 12 8.45 1.57 -6.96
C PHE A 12 8.12 1.94 -5.52
N LEU A 13 8.31 1.01 -4.57
CA LEU A 13 8.10 1.29 -3.14
C LEU A 13 9.07 2.36 -2.62
N SER A 14 10.34 2.37 -3.03
CA SER A 14 11.32 3.36 -2.56
C SER A 14 11.07 4.78 -3.02
N GLY A 15 10.35 4.96 -4.14
CA GLY A 15 9.92 6.26 -4.63
C GLY A 15 8.56 6.72 -4.11
N LEU A 16 7.85 5.85 -3.39
CA LEU A 16 6.48 6.08 -2.96
C LEU A 16 6.46 6.77 -1.60
N THR A 17 5.86 7.94 -1.54
CA THR A 17 5.54 8.64 -0.30
C THR A 17 4.24 9.39 -0.50
N LEU A 18 3.59 9.75 0.60
CA LEU A 18 2.44 10.62 0.59
C LEU A 18 2.69 11.80 1.52
N ALA A 19 2.32 12.98 1.05
CA ALA A 19 2.31 14.24 1.77
C ALA A 19 0.99 14.98 1.50
N GLU A 20 0.63 15.94 2.37
CA GLU A 20 -0.64 16.69 2.24
C GLU A 20 -0.76 17.43 0.90
N ASN A 21 0.37 17.90 0.34
CA ASN A 21 0.40 18.59 -0.95
C ASN A 21 0.21 17.65 -2.15
N ASP A 22 0.22 16.32 -1.97
CA ASP A 22 -0.06 15.38 -3.05
C ASP A 22 -1.56 15.29 -3.37
N PHE A 23 -2.43 15.58 -2.40
CA PHE A 23 -3.88 15.58 -2.64
C PHE A 23 -4.32 16.61 -3.69
N PRO A 24 -3.84 17.87 -3.70
CA PRO A 24 -4.15 18.80 -4.79
C PRO A 24 -3.32 18.58 -6.07
N ALA A 25 -2.16 17.90 -6.01
CA ALA A 25 -1.19 17.84 -7.11
C ALA A 25 -1.54 16.90 -8.28
N GLY A 26 -2.69 16.21 -8.22
CA GLY A 26 -3.19 15.36 -9.31
C GLY A 26 -3.06 13.87 -9.03
N ASP A 27 -2.73 13.08 -10.07
CA ASP A 27 -2.82 11.60 -10.06
C ASP A 27 -1.46 10.91 -9.91
N ALA A 28 -0.41 11.63 -9.51
CA ALA A 28 0.95 11.08 -9.44
C ALA A 28 1.06 9.88 -8.48
N VAL A 29 0.49 10.00 -7.27
CA VAL A 29 0.47 8.90 -6.27
C VAL A 29 -0.36 7.73 -6.78
N VAL A 30 -1.51 7.98 -7.42
CA VAL A 30 -2.35 6.93 -8.03
C VAL A 30 -1.58 6.19 -9.13
N THR A 31 -0.82 6.93 -9.94
CA THR A 31 0.00 6.37 -11.01
C THR A 31 1.12 5.48 -10.44
N GLN A 32 1.75 5.89 -9.34
CA GLN A 32 2.76 5.07 -8.65
C GLN A 32 2.15 3.80 -8.03
N ILE A 33 0.99 3.90 -7.36
CA ILE A 33 0.26 2.73 -6.84
C ILE A 33 -0.14 1.78 -7.98
N GLY A 34 -0.61 2.33 -9.10
CA GLY A 34 -0.94 1.54 -10.29
C GLY A 34 0.29 0.86 -10.91
N SER A 35 1.43 1.55 -10.94
CA SER A 35 2.70 0.99 -11.43
C SER A 35 3.19 -0.16 -10.56
N LEU A 36 3.05 -0.03 -9.23
CA LEU A 36 3.32 -1.12 -8.29
C LEU A 36 2.43 -2.34 -8.56
N ALA A 37 1.13 -2.14 -8.79
CA ALA A 37 0.19 -3.21 -9.09
C ALA A 37 0.51 -3.92 -10.42
N THR A 38 0.86 -3.16 -11.45
CA THR A 38 1.28 -3.71 -12.74
C THR A 38 2.58 -4.51 -12.60
N ALA A 39 3.56 -4.02 -11.84
CA ALA A 39 4.79 -4.75 -11.56
C ALA A 39 4.50 -6.08 -10.85
N ALA A 40 3.66 -6.07 -9.80
CA ALA A 40 3.26 -7.27 -9.09
C ALA A 40 2.60 -8.31 -10.01
N ARG A 41 1.68 -7.88 -10.88
CA ARG A 41 0.99 -8.78 -11.84
C ARG A 41 1.88 -9.30 -12.96
N SER A 42 3.03 -8.67 -13.19
CA SER A 42 4.00 -9.11 -14.22
C SER A 42 4.95 -10.21 -13.74
N LEU A 43 4.97 -10.50 -12.43
CA LEU A 43 5.77 -11.59 -11.87
C LEU A 43 5.21 -12.94 -12.29
N ASP A 44 6.09 -13.89 -12.63
CA ASP A 44 5.72 -15.30 -12.72
C ASP A 44 5.67 -15.90 -11.30
N THR A 45 4.49 -15.86 -10.70
CA THR A 45 4.24 -16.39 -9.36
C THR A 45 3.63 -17.79 -9.40
N SER A 46 3.75 -18.52 -10.52
CA SER A 46 3.12 -19.84 -10.67
C SER A 46 3.57 -20.85 -9.61
N SER A 47 4.82 -20.75 -9.15
CA SER A 47 5.37 -21.55 -8.05
C SER A 47 5.21 -20.93 -6.66
N GLU A 48 4.82 -19.66 -6.58
CA GLU A 48 4.73 -18.87 -5.35
C GLU A 48 3.39 -18.11 -5.30
N PRO A 49 2.22 -18.79 -5.34
CA PRO A 49 0.92 -18.11 -5.42
C PRO A 49 0.62 -17.20 -4.22
N TRP A 50 1.20 -17.50 -3.05
CA TRP A 50 1.09 -16.66 -1.85
C TRP A 50 1.72 -15.27 -2.03
N LEU A 51 2.77 -15.14 -2.86
CA LEU A 51 3.40 -13.87 -3.18
C LEU A 51 2.45 -12.97 -3.96
N ALA A 52 1.75 -13.53 -4.96
CA ALA A 52 0.75 -12.78 -5.74
C ALA A 52 -0.41 -12.32 -4.85
N GLU A 53 -0.93 -13.21 -3.99
CA GLU A 53 -2.00 -12.88 -3.05
C GLU A 53 -1.59 -11.74 -2.11
N TRP A 54 -0.38 -11.81 -1.56
CA TRP A 54 0.15 -10.78 -0.67
C TRP A 54 0.32 -9.44 -1.38
N LEU A 55 0.94 -9.41 -2.55
CA LEU A 55 1.14 -8.15 -3.29
C LEU A 55 -0.18 -7.51 -3.73
N ASP A 56 -1.20 -8.30 -4.09
CA ASP A 56 -2.54 -7.77 -4.40
C ASP A 56 -3.23 -7.19 -3.14
N ALA A 57 -3.06 -7.86 -2.00
CA ALA A 57 -3.58 -7.36 -0.73
C ALA A 57 -2.88 -6.07 -0.25
N GLU A 58 -1.56 -5.94 -0.44
CA GLU A 58 -0.82 -4.70 -0.19
C GLU A 58 -1.26 -3.57 -1.12
N HIS A 59 -1.45 -3.86 -2.42
CA HIS A 59 -2.01 -2.89 -3.37
C HIS A 59 -3.40 -2.40 -2.94
N TYR A 60 -4.27 -3.29 -2.45
CA TYR A 60 -5.57 -2.90 -1.90
C TYR A 60 -5.41 -1.93 -0.71
N LYS A 61 -4.52 -2.24 0.26
CA LYS A 61 -4.26 -1.37 1.42
C LYS A 61 -3.78 0.02 0.98
N ALA A 62 -2.84 0.09 0.03
CA ALA A 62 -2.36 1.35 -0.55
C ALA A 62 -3.51 2.19 -1.14
N GLY A 63 -4.36 1.56 -1.95
CA GLY A 63 -5.50 2.20 -2.59
C GLY A 63 -6.50 2.76 -1.58
N VAL A 64 -6.83 1.99 -0.54
CA VAL A 64 -7.75 2.43 0.52
C VAL A 64 -7.19 3.61 1.31
N LEU A 65 -5.91 3.54 1.71
CA LEU A 65 -5.27 4.62 2.46
C LEU A 65 -5.25 5.92 1.64
N TYR A 66 -4.82 5.86 0.38
CA TYR A 66 -4.81 7.04 -0.49
C TYR A 66 -6.22 7.60 -0.74
N ALA A 67 -7.18 6.73 -1.07
CA ALA A 67 -8.56 7.14 -1.32
C ALA A 67 -9.20 7.81 -0.08
N ALA A 68 -8.95 7.28 1.12
CA ALA A 68 -9.42 7.88 2.36
C ALA A 68 -8.86 9.30 2.54
N GLY A 69 -7.56 9.51 2.29
CA GLY A 69 -6.93 10.83 2.37
C GLY A 69 -7.54 11.81 1.37
N LYS A 70 -7.71 11.36 0.11
CA LYS A 70 -8.30 12.15 -0.97
C LYS A 70 -9.76 12.54 -0.70
N VAL A 71 -10.56 11.64 -0.13
CA VAL A 71 -11.96 11.92 0.25
C VAL A 71 -12.03 13.01 1.33
N ASN A 72 -11.21 12.90 2.38
CA ASN A 72 -11.14 13.92 3.43
C ASN A 72 -10.67 15.27 2.85
N TRP A 73 -9.76 15.27 1.87
CA TRP A 73 -9.32 16.50 1.21
C TRP A 73 -10.46 17.12 0.37
N ASN A 74 -11.15 16.30 -0.42
CA ASN A 74 -12.30 16.74 -1.23
C ASN A 74 -13.43 17.31 -0.36
N HIS A 75 -13.70 16.73 0.81
CA HIS A 75 -14.68 17.28 1.75
C HIS A 75 -14.32 18.70 2.20
N GLU A 76 -13.05 18.94 2.52
CA GLU A 76 -12.56 20.27 2.89
C GLU A 76 -12.71 21.28 1.74
N GLN A 77 -12.35 20.90 0.51
CA GLN A 77 -12.50 21.77 -0.66
C GLN A 77 -13.97 22.09 -0.98
N GLN A 78 -14.91 21.21 -0.61
CA GLN A 78 -16.35 21.43 -0.77
C GLN A 78 -16.97 22.26 0.37
N GLY A 79 -16.17 22.78 1.31
CA GLY A 79 -16.67 23.51 2.48
C GLY A 79 -17.40 22.62 3.50
N LYS A 80 -17.25 21.28 3.39
CA LYS A 80 -17.83 20.28 4.30
C LYS A 80 -16.82 19.73 5.30
N GLY A 81 -15.55 20.11 5.15
CA GLY A 81 -14.48 19.65 6.02
C GLY A 81 -14.51 20.34 7.39
N THR A 82 -14.03 19.61 8.37
CA THR A 82 -13.86 20.02 9.75
C THR A 82 -12.39 19.92 10.14
N ALA A 83 -12.02 20.48 11.29
CA ALA A 83 -10.68 20.25 11.86
C ALA A 83 -10.39 18.76 12.12
N ALA A 84 -11.42 17.91 12.24
CA ALA A 84 -11.25 16.47 12.35
C ALA A 84 -10.77 15.85 11.03
N ASP A 85 -11.25 16.33 9.88
CA ASP A 85 -10.82 15.84 8.55
C ASP A 85 -9.33 16.15 8.31
N THR A 86 -8.86 17.34 8.69
CA THR A 86 -7.42 17.69 8.59
C THR A 86 -6.55 16.78 9.46
N ARG A 87 -6.97 16.50 10.71
CA ARG A 87 -6.25 15.57 11.59
C ARG A 87 -6.28 14.13 11.06
N MET A 88 -7.42 13.74 10.49
CA MET A 88 -7.57 12.42 9.88
C MET A 88 -6.65 12.26 8.67
N ARG A 89 -6.53 13.27 7.80
CA ARG A 89 -5.58 13.22 6.68
C ARG A 89 -4.13 13.11 7.14
N ALA A 90 -3.71 13.91 8.13
CA ALA A 90 -2.36 13.79 8.68
C ALA A 90 -2.09 12.37 9.22
N THR A 91 -3.08 11.77 9.86
CA THR A 91 -3.01 10.38 10.33
C THR A 91 -2.92 9.39 9.16
N ILE A 92 -3.72 9.59 8.10
CA ILE A 92 -3.69 8.75 6.89
C ILE A 92 -2.34 8.85 6.18
N VAL A 93 -1.78 10.05 6.06
CA VAL A 93 -0.44 10.31 5.51
C VAL A 93 0.61 9.53 6.29
N GLN A 94 0.59 9.60 7.63
CA GLN A 94 1.49 8.82 8.48
C GLN A 94 1.31 7.31 8.27
N ARG A 95 0.06 6.82 8.22
CA ARG A 95 -0.26 5.40 8.01
C ARG A 95 0.21 4.91 6.63
N PHE A 96 0.06 5.73 5.60
CA PHE A 96 0.51 5.40 4.24
C PHE A 96 2.03 5.26 4.20
N ASN A 97 2.78 6.21 4.77
CA ASN A 97 4.23 6.13 4.79
C ASN A 97 4.75 4.99 5.68
N ALA A 98 4.06 4.69 6.79
CA ALA A 98 4.35 3.52 7.62
C ALA A 98 4.09 2.21 6.85
N TRP A 99 3.01 2.15 6.07
CA TRP A 99 2.72 1.04 5.17
C TRP A 99 3.85 0.85 4.14
N VAL A 100 4.32 1.91 3.46
CA VAL A 100 5.44 1.82 2.51
C VAL A 100 6.67 1.19 3.18
N ALA A 101 7.08 1.71 4.34
CA ALA A 101 8.24 1.20 5.07
C ALA A 101 8.05 -0.28 5.48
N GLN A 102 6.87 -0.62 6.02
CA GLN A 102 6.55 -1.99 6.42
C GLN A 102 6.56 -2.96 5.23
N THR A 103 6.02 -2.56 4.07
CA THR A 103 6.04 -3.40 2.87
C THR A 103 7.46 -3.59 2.34
N GLN A 104 8.33 -2.57 2.42
CA GLN A 104 9.75 -2.70 2.07
C GLN A 104 10.48 -3.69 2.98
N ASP A 105 10.26 -3.61 4.29
CA ASP A 105 10.85 -4.52 5.26
C ASP A 105 10.39 -5.97 5.02
N ARG A 106 9.08 -6.17 4.80
CA ARG A 106 8.50 -7.47 4.46
C ARG A 106 9.05 -8.03 3.16
N LEU A 107 9.25 -7.18 2.14
CA LEU A 107 9.86 -7.60 0.87
C LEU A 107 11.28 -8.11 1.11
N ALA A 108 12.08 -7.40 1.92
CA ALA A 108 13.43 -7.83 2.26
C ALA A 108 13.43 -9.14 3.07
N THR A 109 12.47 -9.34 3.99
CA THR A 109 12.31 -10.62 4.71
C THR A 109 11.92 -11.75 3.75
N TYR A 110 10.97 -11.50 2.85
CA TYR A 110 10.52 -12.50 1.87
C TYR A 110 11.66 -12.97 0.96
N GLU A 111 12.53 -12.05 0.52
CA GLU A 111 13.67 -12.38 -0.33
C GLU A 111 14.70 -13.29 0.36
N GLN A 112 14.73 -13.30 1.70
CA GLN A 112 15.57 -14.21 2.48
C GLN A 112 14.87 -15.56 2.71
N GLU A 113 13.55 -15.55 2.87
CA GLU A 113 12.72 -16.71 3.21
C GLU A 113 11.42 -16.74 2.38
N PRO A 114 11.49 -17.13 1.07
CA PRO A 114 10.36 -17.03 0.14
C PRO A 114 9.38 -18.19 0.28
N THR A 115 8.71 -18.25 1.43
CA THR A 115 7.77 -19.32 1.78
C THR A 115 6.37 -18.78 2.07
N ALA A 116 5.38 -19.68 2.01
CA ALA A 116 4.01 -19.33 2.36
C ALA A 116 3.89 -18.96 3.85
N GLU A 117 4.64 -19.65 4.71
CA GLU A 117 4.66 -19.43 6.16
C GLU A 117 5.15 -18.02 6.52
N THR A 118 6.14 -17.49 5.79
CA THR A 118 6.63 -16.12 5.95
C THR A 118 5.53 -15.09 5.71
N VAL A 119 4.69 -15.32 4.70
CA VAL A 119 3.70 -14.36 4.21
C VAL A 119 2.35 -14.46 4.95
N GLN A 120 2.01 -15.65 5.45
CA GLN A 120 0.75 -15.92 6.14
C GLN A 120 0.37 -14.92 7.24
N PRO A 121 1.26 -14.52 8.17
CA PRO A 121 0.89 -13.53 9.19
C PRO A 121 0.57 -12.15 8.60
N TRP A 122 1.24 -11.77 7.49
CA TRP A 122 0.99 -10.49 6.81
C TRP A 122 -0.36 -10.51 6.10
N LEU A 123 -0.70 -11.62 5.44
CA LEU A 123 -2.02 -11.83 4.85
C LEU A 123 -3.14 -11.76 5.92
N ALA A 124 -2.92 -12.35 7.10
CA ALA A 124 -3.88 -12.27 8.20
C ALA A 124 -4.06 -10.83 8.72
N GLU A 125 -2.99 -10.02 8.78
CA GLU A 125 -3.08 -8.59 9.06
C GLU A 125 -3.86 -7.84 7.99
N LEU A 126 -3.57 -8.08 6.71
CA LEU A 126 -4.25 -7.43 5.59
C LEU A 126 -5.72 -7.84 5.49
N ALA A 127 -6.09 -9.06 5.87
CA ALA A 127 -7.47 -9.50 5.95
C ALA A 127 -8.25 -8.76 7.06
N ARG A 128 -7.61 -8.51 8.21
CA ARG A 128 -8.18 -7.67 9.28
C ARG A 128 -8.35 -6.23 8.81
N PHE A 129 -7.35 -5.69 8.12
CA PHE A 129 -7.45 -4.37 7.48
C PHE A 129 -8.62 -4.31 6.50
N LYS A 130 -8.76 -5.28 5.59
CA LYS A 130 -9.88 -5.35 4.63
C LYS A 130 -11.26 -5.35 5.31
N SER A 131 -11.36 -5.98 6.49
CA SER A 131 -12.62 -6.10 7.24
C SER A 131 -12.99 -4.80 7.98
N ASP A 132 -12.00 -4.07 8.50
CA ASP A 132 -12.19 -2.76 9.14
C ASP A 132 -10.97 -1.86 8.89
N PRO A 133 -10.94 -1.13 7.75
CA PRO A 133 -9.78 -0.30 7.37
C PRO A 133 -9.54 0.90 8.28
N VAL A 134 -10.52 1.23 9.13
CA VAL A 134 -10.44 2.38 10.03
C VAL A 134 -9.70 1.99 11.31
N ARG A 135 -10.02 0.82 11.87
CA ARG A 135 -9.52 0.36 13.17
C ARG A 135 -8.34 -0.59 13.10
N ASN A 136 -8.20 -1.37 12.04
CA ASN A 136 -7.09 -2.30 11.86
C ASN A 136 -6.04 -1.65 10.98
N VAL A 137 -4.87 -1.37 11.54
CA VAL A 137 -3.77 -0.65 10.89
C VAL A 137 -2.52 -1.48 10.86
#